data_AF-A0A0T6B445-F1
#
_entry.id   AF-A0A0T6B445-F1
#
_cell.length_a   1.000
_cell.length_b   1.000
_cell.length_c   1.000
_cell.angle_alpha   90.00
_cell.angle_beta   90.00
_cell.angle_gamma   90.00
#
_symmetry.space_group_name_H-M   'P 1'
#
loop_
_entity.id
_entity.type
_entity.pdbx_description
1 polymer ?
#
loop_
_entity_poly.entity_id
_entity_poly.type
_entity_poly.pdbx_seq_one_letter_code
_entity_poly.pdbx_strand_id
1 'polypeptide(L)'
;GGNKPHSAEFYHPLIITDEPHGGYDKLTHAAQSNVRVLAGVEYTRRGTPSPTAIGPLCLAKHADNQDRRLDDDFDTFKKFNRSLIYTCEDGEPGILEVTPNTTWPDNVYYNSFTQANMGYKIHIVDSFNRGSDG
;
A
#
# COMPACT_ATOMS: atom_id res chain seq x y z
N GLY A 1 -6.39 -1.68 0.42
CA GLY A 1 -7.43 -2.68 0.73
C GLY A 1 -8.46 -2.71 -0.38
N GLY A 2 -9.64 -3.23 -0.07
CA GLY A 2 -10.73 -3.43 -1.03
C GLY A 2 -10.59 -4.73 -1.82
N ASN A 3 -11.70 -5.45 -1.93
CA ASN A 3 -11.78 -6.81 -2.49
C ASN A 3 -12.61 -6.89 -3.77
N LYS A 4 -12.92 -5.75 -4.39
CA LYS A 4 -13.74 -5.64 -5.61
C LYS A 4 -12.87 -5.17 -6.79
N PRO A 5 -12.28 -6.07 -7.60
CA PRO A 5 -11.33 -5.71 -8.67
C PRO A 5 -11.82 -4.66 -9.68
N HIS A 6 -13.14 -4.57 -9.88
CA HIS A 6 -13.75 -3.62 -10.80
C HIS A 6 -13.92 -2.20 -10.22
N SER A 7 -13.65 -2.01 -8.92
CA SER A 7 -13.68 -0.69 -8.28
C SER A 7 -12.33 0.00 -8.40
N ALA A 8 -12.15 0.81 -9.44
CA ALA A 8 -10.90 1.54 -9.64
C ALA A 8 -10.52 2.46 -8.47
N GLU A 9 -11.52 2.97 -7.74
CA GLU A 9 -11.36 3.88 -6.60
C GLU A 9 -11.02 3.17 -5.29
N PHE A 10 -11.42 1.91 -5.11
CA PHE A 10 -11.31 1.24 -3.82
C PHE A 10 -10.51 -0.07 -3.85
N TYR A 11 -10.15 -0.57 -5.03
CA TYR A 11 -9.35 -1.78 -5.17
C TYR A 11 -7.87 -1.46 -5.19
N HIS A 12 -7.24 -1.45 -4.02
CA HIS A 12 -5.82 -1.18 -3.83
C HIS A 12 -5.12 -2.27 -3.02
N PRO A 13 -4.94 -3.48 -3.59
CA PRO A 13 -4.13 -4.52 -2.95
C PRO A 13 -2.69 -4.03 -2.75
N LEU A 14 -2.07 -4.49 -1.66
CA LEU A 14 -0.71 -4.08 -1.29
C LEU A 14 0.32 -5.00 -1.95
N ILE A 15 1.34 -4.41 -2.58
CA ILE A 15 2.51 -5.13 -3.09
C ILE A 15 3.79 -4.47 -2.59
N ILE A 16 4.91 -5.18 -2.66
CA ILE A 16 6.24 -4.63 -2.41
C ILE A 16 7.08 -4.77 -3.67
N THR A 17 7.73 -3.69 -4.09
CA THR A 17 8.55 -3.62 -5.30
C THR A 17 9.83 -2.83 -5.05
N ASP A 18 10.76 -2.84 -6.00
CA ASP A 18 11.90 -1.91 -6.05
C ASP A 18 11.59 -0.58 -6.74
N GLU A 19 10.33 -0.36 -7.13
CA GLU A 19 9.87 0.79 -7.91
C GLU A 19 9.01 1.74 -7.05
N PRO A 20 9.29 3.06 -7.00
CA PRO A 20 8.65 4.00 -6.08
C PRO A 20 7.22 4.42 -6.42
N HIS A 21 6.79 4.38 -7.68
CA HIS A 21 5.51 4.96 -8.10
C HIS A 21 4.35 3.99 -7.87
N GLY A 22 4.52 2.68 -8.03
CA GLY A 22 3.43 1.72 -7.89
C GLY A 22 2.44 1.73 -9.06
N GLY A 23 1.23 1.21 -8.84
CA GLY A 23 0.26 1.01 -9.92
C GLY A 23 0.73 -0.01 -10.95
N TYR A 24 1.44 -1.04 -10.51
CA TYR A 24 2.08 -2.06 -11.36
C TYR A 24 1.16 -2.63 -12.46
N ASP A 25 -0.10 -2.89 -12.15
CA ASP A 25 -1.09 -3.44 -13.10
C ASP A 25 -1.37 -2.51 -14.30
N LYS A 26 -1.19 -1.20 -14.11
CA LYS A 26 -1.43 -0.19 -15.16
C LYS A 26 -0.20 0.11 -16.01
N LEU A 27 0.95 -0.45 -15.66
CA LEU A 27 2.18 -0.27 -16.42
C LEU A 27 2.11 -1.02 -17.76
N THR A 28 2.82 -0.50 -18.77
CA THR A 28 3.04 -1.25 -20.01
C THR A 28 3.86 -2.51 -19.73
N HIS A 29 3.76 -3.53 -20.59
CA HIS A 29 4.52 -4.77 -20.41
C HIS A 29 6.04 -4.52 -20.30
N ALA A 30 6.57 -3.61 -21.12
CA ALA A 30 7.99 -3.23 -21.09
C ALA A 30 8.38 -2.48 -19.79
N ALA A 31 7.45 -1.72 -19.19
CA ALA A 31 7.68 -1.09 -17.90
C ALA A 31 7.60 -2.12 -16.77
N GLN A 32 6.61 -3.02 -16.79
CA GLN A 32 6.49 -4.13 -15.83
C GLN A 32 7.75 -5.00 -15.81
N SER A 33 8.36 -5.29 -16.97
CA SER A 33 9.59 -6.09 -17.04
C SER A 33 10.80 -5.44 -16.37
N ASN A 34 10.75 -4.14 -16.11
CA ASN A 34 11.82 -3.41 -15.41
C ASN A 34 11.56 -3.27 -13.91
N VAL A 35 10.41 -3.75 -13.42
CA VAL A 35 10.05 -3.68 -12.00
C VAL A 35 10.23 -5.04 -11.36
N ARG A 36 10.98 -5.09 -10.27
CA ARG A 36 11.14 -6.31 -9.48
C ARG A 36 10.06 -6.33 -8.41
N VAL A 37 9.03 -7.15 -8.63
CA VAL A 37 8.04 -7.43 -7.58
C VAL A 37 8.65 -8.37 -6.55
N LEU A 38 8.72 -7.90 -5.30
CA LEU A 38 9.35 -8.58 -4.17
C LEU A 38 8.34 -9.39 -3.36
N ALA A 39 7.09 -8.93 -3.30
CA ALA A 39 6.01 -9.61 -2.61
C ALA A 39 4.63 -9.11 -3.05
N GLY A 40 3.60 -9.91 -2.75
CA GLY A 40 2.20 -9.51 -2.90
C GLY A 40 1.60 -9.76 -4.28
N VAL A 41 2.33 -10.42 -5.19
CA VAL A 41 1.86 -10.79 -6.53
C VAL A 41 2.17 -12.25 -6.80
N GLU A 42 1.21 -12.97 -7.35
CA GLU A 42 1.38 -14.25 -8.02
C GLU A 42 1.17 -14.08 -9.53
N TYR A 43 1.71 -14.99 -10.33
CA TYR A 43 1.52 -14.97 -11.78
C TYR A 43 0.64 -16.15 -12.17
N THR A 44 -0.42 -15.84 -12.92
CA THR A 44 -1.27 -16.88 -13.52
C THR A 44 -0.46 -17.71 -14.53
N ARG A 45 -1.02 -18.84 -14.99
CA ARG A 45 -0.41 -19.67 -16.07
C ARG A 45 -0.13 -18.90 -17.35
N ARG A 46 -0.82 -17.77 -17.59
CA ARG A 46 -0.65 -16.90 -18.75
C ARG A 46 0.38 -15.79 -18.51
N GLY A 47 1.03 -15.76 -17.36
CA GLY A 47 1.96 -14.70 -16.96
C GLY A 47 1.27 -13.40 -16.53
N THR A 48 -0.06 -13.38 -16.39
CA THR A 48 -0.78 -12.21 -15.88
C THR A 48 -0.54 -12.07 -14.37
N PRO A 49 -0.10 -10.90 -13.87
CA PRO A 49 0.08 -10.67 -12.44
C PRO A 49 -1.29 -10.59 -11.74
N SER A 50 -1.36 -11.18 -10.55
CA SER A 50 -2.54 -11.17 -9.68
C SER A 50 -2.10 -10.87 -8.25
N PRO A 51 -2.67 -9.87 -7.56
CA PRO A 51 -2.25 -9.53 -6.22
C PRO A 51 -2.78 -10.55 -5.19
N THR A 52 -1.99 -10.82 -4.15
CA THR A 52 -2.34 -11.83 -3.14
C THR A 52 -2.83 -11.22 -1.81
N ALA A 53 -2.38 -10.02 -1.47
CA ALA A 53 -2.76 -9.33 -0.23
C ALA A 53 -4.04 -8.49 -0.41
N ILE A 54 -5.16 -9.19 -0.64
CA ILE A 54 -6.49 -8.59 -0.83
C ILE A 54 -7.31 -8.75 0.45
N GLY A 55 -7.94 -7.67 0.91
CA GLY A 55 -8.79 -7.66 2.11
C GLY A 55 -9.96 -6.70 1.98
N PRO A 56 -10.85 -6.62 2.99
CA PRO A 56 -12.00 -5.71 2.98
C PRO A 56 -11.58 -4.24 2.83
N LEU A 57 -12.54 -3.41 2.42
CA LEU A 57 -12.33 -1.98 2.33
C LEU A 57 -12.43 -1.33 3.72
N CYS A 58 -11.43 -0.53 4.10
CA CYS A 58 -11.50 0.40 5.21
C CYS A 58 -11.35 1.82 4.68
N LEU A 59 -12.26 2.71 5.05
CA LEU A 59 -12.25 4.11 4.64
C LEU A 59 -12.21 5.01 5.87
N ALA A 60 -11.36 6.03 5.82
CA ALA A 60 -11.41 7.17 6.72
C ALA A 60 -12.17 8.30 6.00
N LYS A 61 -13.26 8.79 6.59
CA LYS A 61 -14.10 9.85 6.03
C LYS A 61 -14.31 10.96 7.06
N HIS A 62 -14.56 12.17 6.59
CA HIS A 62 -15.09 13.25 7.45
C HIS A 62 -16.39 12.80 8.14
N ALA A 63 -16.65 13.32 9.33
CA ALA A 63 -17.97 13.19 9.93
C ALA A 63 -19.02 13.89 9.04
N ASP A 64 -20.26 13.37 9.01
CA ASP A 64 -21.30 13.80 8.06
C ASP A 64 -21.55 15.32 8.01
N ASN A 65 -21.27 16.04 9.09
CA ASN A 65 -21.48 17.49 9.21
C ASN A 65 -20.18 18.31 9.34
N GLN A 66 -19.02 17.72 9.01
CA GLN A 66 -17.74 18.43 9.10
C GLN A 66 -17.47 19.27 7.85
N ASP A 67 -17.20 20.55 8.05
CA ASP A 67 -16.82 21.47 6.97
C ASP A 67 -15.38 21.20 6.51
N ARG A 68 -15.24 20.59 5.34
CA ARG A 68 -13.93 20.25 4.74
C ARG A 68 -13.03 21.46 4.48
N ARG A 69 -13.59 22.67 4.44
CA ARG A 69 -12.77 23.89 4.28
C ARG A 69 -11.94 24.21 5.52
N LEU A 70 -12.28 23.61 6.66
CA LEU A 70 -11.54 23.73 7.92
C LEU A 70 -10.43 22.67 8.03
N ASP A 71 -10.20 21.85 7.00
CA ASP A 71 -9.11 20.86 7.00
C ASP A 71 -7.72 21.53 7.13
N ASP A 72 -7.58 22.76 6.62
CA ASP A 72 -6.34 23.55 6.73
C ASP A 72 -6.13 24.16 8.13
N ASP A 73 -7.15 24.14 9.00
CA ASP A 73 -7.06 24.65 10.37
C ASP A 73 -6.36 23.66 11.32
N PHE A 74 -6.09 22.43 10.88
CA PHE A 74 -5.33 21.47 11.66
C PHE A 74 -3.83 21.75 11.58
N ASP A 75 -3.20 22.00 12.75
CA ASP A 75 -1.75 22.24 12.84
C ASP A 75 -0.86 21.13 12.21
N THR A 76 -1.38 19.89 12.13
CA THR A 76 -0.64 18.75 11.58
C THR A 76 -1.59 17.75 10.93
N PHE A 77 -1.09 17.03 9.92
CA PHE A 77 -1.81 15.91 9.31
C PHE A 77 -2.24 14.86 10.34
N LYS A 78 -1.45 14.62 11.40
CA LYS A 78 -1.80 13.67 12.46
C LYS A 78 -3.05 14.09 13.23
N LYS A 79 -3.25 15.38 13.47
CA LYS A 79 -4.48 15.89 14.11
C LYS A 79 -5.68 15.75 13.17
N PHE A 80 -5.53 16.14 11.91
CA PHE A 80 -6.54 15.95 10.87
C PHE A 80 -6.95 14.47 10.74
N ASN A 81 -5.99 13.55 10.61
CA ASN A 81 -6.28 12.13 10.45
C ASN A 81 -7.03 11.52 11.65
N ARG A 82 -6.87 12.09 12.86
CA ARG A 82 -7.60 11.66 14.07
C ARG A 82 -9.05 12.18 14.11
N SER A 83 -9.40 13.20 13.34
CA SER A 83 -10.80 13.65 13.25
C SER A 83 -11.64 12.81 12.30
N LEU A 84 -11.01 12.00 11.45
CA LEU A 84 -11.71 11.15 10.49
C LEU A 84 -12.38 9.95 11.18
N ILE A 85 -13.55 9.56 10.68
CA ILE A 85 -14.30 8.38 11.07
C ILE A 85 -13.88 7.22 10.18
N TYR A 86 -13.45 6.12 10.80
CA TYR A 86 -13.06 4.91 10.11
C TYR A 86 -14.25 3.95 10.00
N THR A 87 -14.52 3.46 8.81
CA THR A 87 -15.53 2.42 8.55
C THR A 87 -14.91 1.32 7.71
N CYS A 88 -15.00 0.09 8.19
CA CYS A 88 -14.50 -1.09 7.50
C CYS A 88 -15.65 -2.01 7.11
N GLU A 89 -15.58 -2.58 5.90
CA GLU A 89 -16.42 -3.71 5.53
C GLU A 89 -16.02 -4.96 6.35
N ASP A 90 -16.97 -5.85 6.59
CA ASP A 90 -16.72 -7.12 7.28
C ASP A 90 -15.81 -8.05 6.44
N GLY A 91 -14.99 -8.84 7.11
CA GLY A 91 -14.17 -9.88 6.50
C GLY A 91 -12.76 -9.98 7.09
N GLU A 92 -12.04 -11.00 6.65
CA GLU A 92 -10.66 -11.21 7.07
C GLU A 92 -9.71 -10.27 6.31
N PRO A 93 -8.71 -9.69 7.00
CA PRO A 93 -7.71 -8.86 6.36
C PRO A 93 -6.87 -9.67 5.36
N GLY A 94 -6.46 -9.02 4.27
CA GLY A 94 -5.42 -9.56 3.40
C GLY A 94 -4.08 -9.49 4.11
N ILE A 95 -3.41 -10.63 4.25
CA ILE A 95 -2.11 -10.72 4.93
C ILE A 95 -0.99 -10.75 3.88
N LEU A 96 -0.04 -9.83 4.03
CA LEU A 96 1.23 -9.83 3.29
C LEU A 96 2.37 -10.11 4.26
N GLU A 97 2.82 -11.36 4.30
CA GLU A 97 3.96 -11.76 5.11
C GLU A 97 5.22 -11.84 4.25
N VAL A 98 6.29 -11.18 4.69
CA VAL A 98 7.55 -11.08 3.94
C VAL A 98 8.74 -11.22 4.86
N THR A 99 9.74 -11.95 4.38
CA THR A 99 11.06 -12.06 5.01
C THR A 99 12.10 -11.59 4.00
N PRO A 100 12.59 -10.34 4.11
CA PRO A 100 13.67 -9.85 3.27
C PRO A 100 14.90 -10.76 3.33
N ASN A 101 15.63 -10.86 2.23
CA ASN A 101 16.86 -11.64 2.15
C ASN A 101 17.98 -10.81 1.50
N THR A 102 19.17 -11.37 1.38
CA THR A 102 20.38 -10.67 0.86
C THR A 102 20.26 -10.16 -0.57
N THR A 103 19.23 -10.55 -1.32
CA THR A 103 18.98 -10.04 -2.68
C THR A 103 18.08 -8.82 -2.70
N TRP A 104 17.38 -8.51 -1.60
CA TRP A 104 16.51 -7.33 -1.50
C TRP A 104 17.36 -6.05 -1.49
N PRO A 105 16.93 -4.98 -2.18
CA PRO A 105 17.57 -3.68 -2.04
C PRO A 105 17.34 -3.11 -0.65
N ASP A 106 18.22 -2.21 -0.20
CA ASP A 106 18.08 -1.47 1.05
C ASP A 106 16.82 -0.58 1.07
N ASN A 107 16.35 -0.16 -0.11
CA ASN A 107 15.14 0.63 -0.27
C ASN A 107 14.14 -0.16 -1.10
N VAL A 108 13.01 -0.49 -0.50
CA VAL A 108 11.88 -1.11 -1.19
C VAL A 108 10.63 -0.28 -0.97
N TYR A 109 9.65 -0.44 -1.83
CA TYR A 109 8.45 0.39 -1.83
C TYR A 109 7.22 -0.50 -1.67
N TYR A 110 6.43 -0.20 -0.66
CA TYR A 110 5.10 -0.78 -0.53
C TYR A 110 4.13 0.17 -1.21
N ASN A 111 3.33 -0.34 -2.14
CA ASN A 111 2.45 0.49 -2.95
C ASN A 111 1.16 -0.25 -3.34
N SER A 112 0.21 0.52 -3.85
CA SER A 112 -1.01 -0.02 -4.45
C SER A 112 -0.67 -0.72 -5.76
N PHE A 113 -1.17 -1.94 -5.93
CA PHE A 113 -1.07 -2.71 -7.17
C PHE A 113 -1.67 -1.96 -8.37
N THR A 114 -2.69 -1.12 -8.14
CA THR A 114 -3.53 -0.51 -9.18
C THR A 114 -3.43 1.01 -9.28
N GLN A 115 -2.88 1.70 -8.29
CA GLN A 115 -2.76 3.16 -8.31
C GLN A 115 -1.33 3.61 -8.08
N ALA A 116 -0.90 4.54 -8.93
CA ALA A 116 0.38 5.19 -8.79
C ALA A 116 0.35 6.19 -7.63
N ASN A 117 1.51 6.45 -7.03
CA ASN A 117 1.77 7.39 -5.94
C ASN A 117 0.96 7.10 -4.67
N MET A 118 0.52 5.86 -4.48
CA MET A 118 -0.18 5.41 -3.29
C MET A 118 0.68 4.35 -2.59
N GLY A 119 1.52 4.81 -1.68
CA GLY A 119 2.51 3.97 -1.03
C GLY A 119 3.57 4.77 -0.31
N TYR A 120 4.59 4.08 0.18
CA TYR A 120 5.79 4.70 0.73
C TYR A 120 6.96 3.73 0.64
N LYS A 121 8.04 4.04 1.35
CA LYS A 121 9.27 3.26 1.36
C LYS A 121 9.47 2.51 2.68
N ILE A 122 10.13 1.36 2.58
CA ILE A 122 10.69 0.59 3.69
C ILE A 122 12.21 0.59 3.51
N HIS A 123 12.91 0.86 4.60
CA HIS A 123 14.36 0.75 4.67
C HIS A 123 14.71 -0.62 5.27
N ILE A 124 15.36 -1.48 4.49
CA ILE A 124 15.92 -2.74 4.94
C ILE A 124 17.29 -2.46 5.55
N VAL A 125 17.51 -2.93 6.78
CA VAL A 125 18.75 -2.76 7.52
C VAL A 125 19.21 -4.10 8.10
N ASP A 126 20.52 -4.37 8.06
CA ASP A 126 21.09 -5.65 8.51
C ASP A 126 20.95 -5.87 10.01
N SER A 127 21.01 -4.79 10.78
CA SER A 127 20.86 -4.81 12.23
C SER A 127 20.08 -3.59 12.69
N PHE A 128 18.99 -3.84 13.42
CA PHE A 128 18.24 -2.78 14.07
C PHE A 128 18.78 -2.61 15.50
N ASN A 129 19.80 -1.77 15.65
CA ASN A 129 20.20 -1.32 16.98
C ASN A 129 19.11 -0.38 17.50
N ARG A 130 18.22 -0.91 18.36
CA ARG A 130 17.49 -0.04 19.31
C ARG A 130 18.56 0.63 20.14
N GLY A 131 18.81 1.91 19.87
CA GLY A 131 19.65 2.72 20.75
C GLY A 131 19.23 2.45 22.19
N SER A 132 20.21 2.11 23.02
CA SER A 132 20.06 2.11 24.46
C SER A 132 19.57 3.50 24.88
N ASP A 133 18.26 3.64 25.08
CA ASP A 133 17.69 4.71 25.89
C ASP A 133 18.24 4.47 27.30
N GLY A 134 19.36 5.13 27.59
CA GLY A 134 19.94 5.27 28.91
C GLY A 134 19.32 6.42 29.68
#